data_AF-A0A9Q0NFX4-F1
#
_entry.id   AF-A0A9Q0NFX4-F1
#
_cell.length_a   1.000
_cell.length_b   1.000
_cell.length_c   1.000
_cell.angle_alpha   90.00
_cell.angle_beta   90.00
_cell.angle_gamma   90.00
#
_symmetry.space_group_name_H-M   'P 1'
#
loop_
_entity.id
_entity.type
_entity.pdbx_description
1 polymer ?
#
loop_
_entity_poly.entity_id
_entity_poly.type
_entity_poly.pdbx_seq_one_letter_code
_entity_poly.pdbx_strand_id
1 'polypeptide(L)'
;MEDSRELNGNLAIKDETPVPSPYDASWVQATLCNISHLISPSVLLVGEPQLRMTCESVALEDIKCEKFLEEKYRLHRALMEFRNVNGFGRSIAAPQIGVTKRFLAINMGKGMGMILLSRNSNVSVYFTGPFTLINPTITFKSEKLISLWDDCMSFPFLLVRKQRHASVSVKFVDDEGVTHEWKDLDTATSELLQHEIDHLDGILALDEPFGKNGIVSREVYEKNREYFDREVDYVIEPTI
;
A
#
# COMPACT_ATOMS: atom_id res chain seq x y z
N MET A 1 37.89 -22.39 66.07
CA MET A 1 37.25 -21.22 66.68
C MET A 1 37.72 -20.03 65.86
N GLU A 2 37.08 -19.84 64.70
CA GLU A 2 36.00 -18.85 64.50
C GLU A 2 36.62 -17.45 64.39
N ASP A 3 36.34 -16.60 63.40
CA ASP A 3 35.18 -16.55 62.51
C ASP A 3 35.51 -15.75 61.24
N SER A 4 34.83 -16.09 60.16
CA SER A 4 34.96 -15.55 58.82
C SER A 4 34.07 -14.32 58.60
N ARG A 5 34.69 -13.29 58.01
CA ARG A 5 34.14 -12.17 57.22
C ARG A 5 32.65 -12.25 56.83
N GLU A 6 31.88 -11.24 57.24
CA GLU A 6 30.77 -10.71 56.43
C GLU A 6 30.72 -9.17 56.52
N LEU A 7 30.99 -8.51 55.40
CA LEU A 7 30.71 -7.09 55.16
C LEU A 7 29.42 -7.02 54.35
N ASN A 8 28.28 -6.85 55.03
CA ASN A 8 27.00 -6.59 54.36
C ASN A 8 26.83 -5.07 54.15
N GLY A 9 27.28 -4.60 52.98
CA GLY A 9 26.91 -3.30 52.44
C GLY A 9 25.55 -3.37 51.78
N ASN A 10 24.52 -2.81 52.42
CA ASN A 10 23.21 -2.57 51.82
C ASN A 10 23.33 -1.56 50.67
N LEU A 11 23.43 -2.03 49.42
CA LEU A 11 23.04 -1.24 48.25
C LEU A 11 21.52 -1.32 48.11
N ALA A 12 20.83 -0.29 48.58
CA ALA A 12 19.43 -0.08 48.25
C ALA A 12 19.32 0.23 46.74
N ILE A 13 18.85 -0.74 45.96
CA ILE A 13 18.39 -0.51 44.59
C ILE A 13 17.08 0.27 44.71
N LYS A 14 17.14 1.60 44.54
CA LYS A 14 15.99 2.45 44.29
C LYS A 14 16.01 2.85 42.82
N ASP A 15 15.17 2.18 42.02
CA ASP A 15 14.28 2.79 41.01
C ASP A 15 13.73 1.66 40.14
N GLU A 16 12.64 1.05 40.59
CA GLU A 16 11.73 0.38 39.66
C GLU A 16 10.72 1.45 39.21
N THR A 17 11.02 2.12 38.09
CA THR A 17 9.98 2.83 37.36
C THR A 17 8.89 1.80 37.02
N PRO A 18 7.62 1.98 37.45
CA PRO A 18 6.60 0.97 37.27
C PRO A 18 6.42 0.69 35.77
N VAL A 19 6.58 -0.58 35.38
CA VAL A 19 6.26 -1.04 34.03
C VAL A 19 4.77 -0.77 33.81
N PRO A 20 4.37 0.01 32.78
CA PRO A 20 2.97 0.34 32.55
C PRO A 20 2.15 -0.94 32.38
N SER A 21 0.95 -0.95 32.96
CA SER A 21 0.01 -2.04 32.79
C SER A 21 -0.32 -2.20 31.29
N PRO A 22 -0.39 -3.43 30.75
CA PRO A 22 -0.82 -3.65 29.36
C PRO A 22 -2.25 -3.15 29.08
N TYR A 23 -3.00 -2.74 30.12
CA TYR A 23 -4.33 -2.15 30.04
C TYR A 23 -4.35 -0.62 30.21
N ASP A 24 -3.19 0.02 30.39
CA ASP A 24 -3.09 1.48 30.38
C ASP A 24 -3.07 1.96 28.91
N ALA A 25 -4.23 2.36 28.39
CA ALA A 25 -4.38 2.81 27.01
C ALA A 25 -3.79 4.22 26.75
N SER A 26 -3.12 4.85 27.71
CA SER A 26 -2.50 6.17 27.52
C SER A 26 -1.38 6.14 26.46
N TRP A 27 -0.63 5.04 26.35
CA TRP A 27 0.31 4.85 25.25
C TRP A 27 -0.40 4.65 23.91
N VAL A 28 -1.57 4.00 23.87
CA VAL A 28 -2.35 3.84 22.62
C VAL A 28 -2.71 5.22 22.06
N GLN A 29 -3.17 6.14 22.91
CA GLN A 29 -3.49 7.50 22.50
C GLN A 29 -2.25 8.27 22.00
N ALA A 30 -1.11 8.12 22.67
CA ALA A 30 0.15 8.75 22.28
C ALA A 30 0.74 8.17 20.99
N THR A 31 0.67 6.85 20.79
CA THR A 31 1.10 6.16 19.57
C THR A 31 0.20 6.51 18.40
N LEU A 32 -1.13 6.53 18.59
CA LEU A 32 -2.08 6.99 17.57
C LEU A 32 -1.81 8.45 17.17
N CYS A 33 -1.43 9.32 18.11
CA CYS A 33 -1.09 10.72 17.81
C CYS A 33 0.15 10.85 16.92
N ASN A 34 1.12 9.93 17.03
CA ASN A 34 2.37 9.99 16.25
C ASN A 34 2.21 9.44 14.82
N ILE A 35 1.23 8.56 14.57
CA ILE A 35 0.97 7.98 13.24
C ILE A 35 -0.35 8.45 12.62
N SER A 36 -1.14 9.30 13.30
CA SER A 36 -2.47 9.71 12.82
C SER A 36 -2.45 10.36 11.45
N HIS A 37 -1.34 11.03 11.09
CA HIS A 37 -1.18 11.62 9.76
C HIS A 37 -1.08 10.56 8.66
N LEU A 38 -0.51 9.40 8.95
CA LEU A 38 -0.37 8.27 8.03
C LEU A 38 -1.69 7.50 7.83
N ILE A 39 -2.67 7.67 8.72
CA ILE A 39 -3.92 6.91 8.71
C ILE A 39 -5.03 7.79 8.12
N SER A 40 -5.56 7.39 6.96
CA SER A 40 -6.78 7.98 6.42
C SER A 40 -8.00 7.30 7.05
N PRO A 41 -8.99 8.03 7.61
CA PRO A 41 -10.21 7.43 8.17
C PRO A 41 -11.05 6.70 7.12
N SER A 42 -10.79 6.99 5.84
CA SER A 42 -11.46 6.38 4.70
C SER A 42 -10.82 5.05 4.26
N VAL A 43 -9.67 4.66 4.83
CA VAL A 43 -8.89 3.47 4.45
C VAL A 43 -8.88 2.45 5.59
N LEU A 44 -9.32 1.23 5.27
CA LEU A 44 -9.28 0.08 6.17
C LEU A 44 -7.83 -0.35 6.43
N LEU A 45 -7.54 -0.61 7.70
CA LEU A 45 -6.23 -1.09 8.13
C LEU A 45 -6.15 -2.62 8.15
N VAL A 46 -4.92 -3.14 8.09
CA VAL A 46 -4.64 -4.58 8.19
C VAL A 46 -5.31 -5.18 9.42
N GLY A 47 -5.98 -6.31 9.22
CA GLY A 47 -6.82 -6.97 10.24
C GLY A 47 -8.30 -6.87 9.92
N GLU A 48 -8.72 -5.86 9.15
CA GLU A 48 -10.08 -5.77 8.63
C GLU A 48 -10.36 -6.91 7.63
N PRO A 49 -11.46 -7.67 7.78
CA PRO A 49 -11.72 -8.86 6.99
C PRO A 49 -11.91 -8.55 5.50
N GLN A 50 -12.37 -7.34 5.15
CA GLN A 50 -12.61 -6.96 3.76
C GLN A 50 -11.34 -6.98 2.91
N LEU A 51 -10.19 -6.73 3.52
CA LEU A 51 -8.88 -6.79 2.86
C LEU A 51 -8.48 -8.22 2.44
N ARG A 52 -9.18 -9.25 2.94
CA ARG A 52 -8.94 -10.66 2.63
C ARG A 52 -9.95 -11.27 1.66
N MET A 53 -10.95 -10.50 1.25
CA MET A 53 -12.01 -11.02 0.39
C MET A 53 -11.62 -10.86 -1.07
N THR A 54 -11.77 -11.93 -1.85
CA THR A 54 -11.69 -11.86 -3.31
C THR A 54 -12.87 -11.04 -3.83
N CYS A 55 -12.57 -10.05 -4.67
CA CYS A 55 -13.56 -9.13 -5.22
C CYS A 55 -14.39 -9.75 -6.33
N GLU A 56 -15.68 -9.40 -6.35
CA GLU A 56 -16.57 -9.73 -7.45
C GLU A 56 -16.32 -8.80 -8.66
N SER A 57 -16.38 -9.34 -9.87
CA SER A 57 -16.30 -8.52 -11.09
C SER A 57 -17.49 -7.57 -11.18
N VAL A 58 -17.23 -6.36 -11.69
CA VAL A 58 -18.27 -5.35 -11.97
C VAL A 58 -18.89 -5.65 -13.33
N ALA A 59 -20.20 -5.86 -13.41
CA ALA A 59 -20.89 -6.01 -14.69
C ALA A 59 -20.86 -4.70 -15.50
N LEU A 60 -20.79 -4.79 -16.83
CA LEU A 60 -20.67 -3.60 -17.68
C LEU A 60 -21.90 -2.68 -17.57
N GLU A 61 -23.09 -3.25 -17.41
CA GLU A 61 -24.33 -2.51 -17.16
C GLU A 61 -24.34 -1.75 -15.82
N ASP A 62 -23.53 -2.18 -14.84
CA ASP A 62 -23.45 -1.57 -13.52
C ASP A 62 -22.45 -0.41 -13.45
N ILE A 63 -21.57 -0.23 -14.44
CA ILE A 63 -20.53 0.82 -14.43
C ILE A 63 -21.13 2.23 -14.31
N LYS A 64 -22.36 2.42 -14.79
CA LYS A 64 -23.07 3.71 -14.73
C LYS A 64 -24.16 3.74 -13.65
N CYS A 65 -24.33 2.68 -12.86
CA CYS A 65 -25.33 2.68 -11.81
C CYS A 65 -24.91 3.59 -10.64
N GLU A 66 -25.89 4.22 -9.99
CA GLU A 66 -25.66 5.20 -8.91
C GLU A 66 -24.76 4.63 -7.80
N LYS A 67 -25.01 3.38 -7.39
CA LYS A 67 -24.24 2.69 -6.36
C LYS A 67 -22.76 2.56 -6.73
N PHE A 68 -22.44 2.14 -7.96
CA PHE A 68 -21.04 2.01 -8.38
C PHE A 68 -20.35 3.37 -8.48
N LEU A 69 -21.05 4.39 -8.97
CA LEU A 69 -20.52 5.75 -9.06
C LEU A 69 -20.21 6.33 -7.67
N GLU A 70 -21.04 6.06 -6.67
CA GLU A 70 -20.78 6.44 -5.27
C GLU A 70 -19.55 5.73 -4.70
N GLU A 71 -19.46 4.41 -4.88
CA GLU A 71 -18.31 3.61 -4.44
C GLU A 71 -17.01 4.07 -5.11
N LYS A 72 -17.05 4.37 -6.42
CA LYS A 72 -15.92 4.93 -7.18
C LYS A 72 -15.52 6.30 -6.65
N TYR A 73 -16.48 7.18 -6.39
CA TYR A 73 -16.22 8.50 -5.81
C TYR A 73 -15.55 8.40 -4.45
N ARG A 74 -16.02 7.49 -3.58
CA ARG A 74 -15.39 7.22 -2.28
C ARG A 74 -13.95 6.75 -2.43
N LEU A 75 -13.66 5.88 -3.40
CA LEU A 75 -12.30 5.40 -3.68
C LEU A 75 -11.37 6.53 -4.11
N HIS A 76 -11.83 7.36 -5.06
CA HIS A 76 -11.07 8.53 -5.53
C HIS A 76 -10.82 9.54 -4.42
N ARG A 77 -11.83 9.79 -3.57
CA ARG A 77 -11.71 10.66 -2.40
C ARG A 77 -10.68 10.13 -1.42
N ALA A 78 -10.73 8.84 -1.07
CA ALA A 78 -9.76 8.22 -0.15
C ALA A 78 -8.32 8.38 -0.66
N LEU A 79 -8.08 8.13 -1.96
CA LEU A 79 -6.77 8.32 -2.58
C LEU A 79 -6.30 9.78 -2.49
N MET A 80 -7.17 10.73 -2.81
CA MET A 80 -6.83 12.16 -2.80
C MET A 80 -6.61 12.69 -1.40
N GLU A 81 -7.45 12.31 -0.43
CA GLU A 81 -7.29 12.65 0.99
C GLU A 81 -5.94 12.13 1.51
N PHE A 82 -5.62 10.86 1.25
CA PHE A 82 -4.35 10.27 1.65
C PHE A 82 -3.15 11.03 1.04
N ARG A 83 -3.20 11.30 -0.26
CA ARG A 83 -2.15 12.06 -0.98
C ARG A 83 -1.96 13.48 -0.43
N ASN A 84 -3.06 14.17 -0.12
CA ASN A 84 -3.01 15.53 0.38
C ASN A 84 -2.38 15.63 1.78
N VAL A 85 -2.59 14.61 2.63
CA VAL A 85 -2.02 14.58 3.98
C VAL A 85 -0.58 14.08 3.97
N ASN A 86 -0.27 13.08 3.15
CA ASN A 86 0.99 12.33 3.26
C ASN A 86 2.03 12.69 2.19
N GLY A 87 1.64 13.33 1.09
CA GLY A 87 2.55 13.64 -0.02
C GLY A 87 2.94 12.41 -0.86
N PHE A 88 2.31 11.27 -0.67
CA PHE A 88 2.50 10.06 -1.50
C PHE A 88 1.20 9.27 -1.65
N GLY A 89 1.23 8.15 -2.38
CA GLY A 89 0.08 7.27 -2.60
C GLY A 89 -0.33 7.24 -4.06
N ARG A 90 0.20 6.30 -4.84
CA ARG A 90 0.00 6.23 -6.29
C ARG A 90 -1.29 5.53 -6.71
N SER A 91 -1.87 4.72 -5.85
CA SER A 91 -3.11 3.98 -6.12
C SER A 91 -3.78 3.48 -4.85
N ILE A 92 -5.01 3.00 -5.01
CA ILE A 92 -5.80 2.32 -3.98
C ILE A 92 -6.80 1.36 -4.64
N ALA A 93 -7.02 0.19 -4.05
CA ALA A 93 -8.00 -0.80 -4.48
C ALA A 93 -9.30 -0.70 -3.67
N ALA A 94 -10.44 -1.03 -4.28
CA ALA A 94 -11.76 -0.94 -3.66
C ALA A 94 -11.89 -1.65 -2.29
N PRO A 95 -11.29 -2.83 -2.04
CA PRO A 95 -11.33 -3.47 -0.71
C PRO A 95 -10.78 -2.61 0.41
N GLN A 96 -9.81 -1.74 0.10
CA GLN A 96 -9.20 -0.85 1.08
C GLN A 96 -10.15 0.23 1.59
N ILE A 97 -11.31 0.42 0.97
CA ILE A 97 -12.40 1.29 1.47
C ILE A 97 -13.65 0.49 1.88
N GLY A 98 -13.51 -0.84 1.99
CA GLY A 98 -14.59 -1.78 2.33
C GLY A 98 -15.52 -2.15 1.17
N VAL A 99 -15.15 -1.85 -0.07
CA VAL A 99 -15.94 -2.18 -1.26
C VAL A 99 -15.39 -3.44 -1.94
N THR A 100 -16.21 -4.46 -2.08
CA THR A 100 -15.77 -5.82 -2.47
C THR A 100 -16.00 -6.09 -3.96
N LYS A 101 -15.77 -5.06 -4.78
CA LYS A 101 -15.91 -5.08 -6.23
C LYS A 101 -14.56 -4.88 -6.88
N ARG A 102 -14.34 -5.51 -8.04
CA ARG A 102 -13.05 -5.57 -8.71
C ARG A 102 -12.74 -4.29 -9.48
N PHE A 103 -12.34 -3.23 -8.77
CA PHE A 103 -11.83 -2.01 -9.38
C PHE A 103 -10.81 -1.31 -8.48
N LEU A 104 -9.92 -0.53 -9.10
CA LEU A 104 -8.89 0.23 -8.42
C LEU A 104 -8.78 1.64 -9.02
N ALA A 105 -8.19 2.56 -8.29
CA ALA A 105 -7.91 3.92 -8.75
C ALA A 105 -6.40 4.18 -8.72
N ILE A 106 -5.87 4.78 -9.79
CA ILE A 106 -4.46 5.20 -9.89
C ILE A 106 -4.37 6.72 -10.04
N ASN A 107 -3.38 7.34 -9.42
CA ASN A 107 -3.03 8.74 -9.61
C ASN A 107 -1.51 8.91 -9.67
N MET A 108 -1.00 8.97 -10.89
CA MET A 108 0.43 9.05 -11.19
C MET A 108 0.95 10.50 -11.34
N GLY A 109 0.17 11.50 -10.89
CA GLY A 109 0.58 12.91 -10.93
C GLY A 109 0.52 13.57 -12.31
N LYS A 110 1.10 14.77 -12.42
CA LYS A 110 1.11 15.60 -13.65
C LYS A 110 2.08 15.01 -14.67
N GLY A 111 1.61 14.09 -15.52
CA GLY A 111 2.38 13.62 -16.69
C GLY A 111 2.05 12.22 -17.18
N MET A 112 1.60 11.31 -16.31
CA MET A 112 1.44 9.89 -16.69
C MET A 112 0.08 9.54 -17.31
N GLY A 113 -0.96 10.37 -17.12
CA GLY A 113 -2.23 10.24 -17.84
C GLY A 113 -2.06 10.27 -19.37
N MET A 114 -0.89 10.70 -19.84
CA MET A 114 -0.50 10.86 -21.23
C MET A 114 -0.07 9.56 -21.93
N ILE A 115 0.48 8.56 -21.23
CA ILE A 115 1.24 7.46 -21.88
C ILE A 115 0.39 6.21 -22.14
N LEU A 116 -0.59 5.95 -21.28
CA LEU A 116 -1.22 4.63 -21.23
C LEU A 116 -2.35 4.43 -22.25
N LEU A 117 -2.94 5.50 -22.79
CA LEU A 117 -3.99 5.42 -23.81
C LEU A 117 -3.47 5.69 -25.24
N SER A 118 -2.19 6.03 -25.40
CA SER A 118 -1.66 6.63 -26.62
C SER A 118 -0.38 5.97 -27.11
N ARG A 119 -0.37 4.63 -27.26
CA ARG A 119 0.70 3.98 -28.07
C ARG A 119 0.38 3.99 -29.58
N ASN A 120 -0.82 4.40 -30.02
CA ASN A 120 -1.26 4.32 -31.43
C ASN A 120 -2.09 5.51 -31.97
N SER A 121 -2.21 6.63 -31.25
CA SER A 121 -2.98 7.80 -31.73
C SER A 121 -2.21 9.08 -31.43
N ASN A 122 -2.14 10.01 -32.37
CA ASN A 122 -1.52 11.33 -32.18
C ASN A 122 -2.38 12.26 -31.30
N VAL A 123 -3.03 11.73 -30.26
CA VAL A 123 -3.96 12.45 -29.39
C VAL A 123 -3.54 12.26 -27.95
N SER A 124 -2.89 13.29 -27.38
CA SER A 124 -2.57 13.35 -25.97
C SER A 124 -3.83 13.73 -25.19
N VAL A 125 -4.42 12.79 -24.46
CA VAL A 125 -5.50 13.10 -23.50
C VAL A 125 -4.87 13.28 -22.12
N TYR A 126 -5.00 14.48 -21.56
CA TYR A 126 -4.51 14.78 -20.22
C TYR A 126 -5.67 14.65 -19.23
N PHE A 127 -5.58 13.69 -18.31
CA PHE A 127 -6.47 13.64 -17.16
C PHE A 127 -5.75 14.22 -15.95
N THR A 128 -6.48 15.04 -15.18
CA THR A 128 -6.02 15.55 -13.89
C THR A 128 -6.79 14.81 -12.79
N GLY A 129 -6.09 14.06 -11.95
CA GLY A 129 -6.68 13.31 -10.84
C GLY A 129 -6.71 11.79 -11.04
N PRO A 130 -7.42 11.07 -10.16
CA PRO A 130 -7.48 9.61 -10.19
C PRO A 130 -8.16 9.06 -11.45
N PHE A 131 -7.62 7.97 -11.97
CA PHE A 131 -8.15 7.18 -13.08
C PHE A 131 -8.55 5.78 -12.58
N THR A 132 -9.72 5.29 -12.99
CA THR A 132 -10.26 3.99 -12.54
C THR A 132 -9.94 2.89 -13.53
N LEU A 133 -9.44 1.76 -13.03
CA LEU A 133 -9.36 0.51 -13.79
C LEU A 133 -10.42 -0.44 -13.24
N ILE A 134 -11.38 -0.81 -14.08
CA ILE A 134 -12.47 -1.73 -13.74
C ILE A 134 -12.11 -3.13 -14.25
N ASN A 135 -12.33 -4.15 -13.42
CA ASN A 135 -11.97 -5.54 -13.69
C ASN A 135 -10.54 -5.76 -14.21
N PRO A 136 -9.50 -5.12 -13.63
CA PRO A 136 -8.13 -5.28 -14.11
C PRO A 136 -7.67 -6.73 -13.95
N THR A 137 -6.96 -7.23 -14.96
CA THR A 137 -6.39 -8.57 -15.00
C THR A 137 -5.03 -8.53 -15.66
N ILE A 138 -4.03 -9.14 -15.05
CA ILE A 138 -2.70 -9.29 -15.65
C ILE A 138 -2.78 -10.33 -16.77
N THR A 139 -2.45 -9.95 -18.00
CA THR A 139 -2.45 -10.82 -19.19
C THR A 139 -1.07 -11.36 -19.54
N PHE A 140 -0.01 -10.73 -19.04
CA PHE A 140 1.37 -11.16 -19.23
C PHE A 140 2.24 -10.72 -18.04
N LYS A 141 3.24 -11.53 -17.72
CA LYS A 141 4.25 -11.26 -16.69
C LYS A 141 5.63 -11.56 -17.26
N SER A 142 6.58 -10.63 -17.15
CA SER A 142 7.96 -10.84 -17.62
C SER A 142 8.68 -11.89 -16.77
N GLU A 143 9.59 -12.68 -17.35
CA GLU A 143 10.43 -13.60 -16.56
C GLU A 143 11.36 -12.87 -15.56
N LYS A 144 11.80 -11.66 -15.91
CA LYS A 144 12.63 -10.84 -15.02
C LYS A 144 11.82 -10.44 -13.78
N LEU A 145 12.34 -10.78 -12.61
CA LEU A 145 11.87 -10.31 -11.32
C LEU A 145 12.74 -9.15 -10.82
N ILE A 146 12.15 -8.28 -10.02
CA ILE A 146 12.85 -7.26 -9.24
C ILE A 146 12.41 -7.37 -7.79
N SER A 147 13.34 -7.17 -6.85
CA SER A 147 13.00 -6.93 -5.46
C SER A 147 12.78 -5.45 -5.18
N LEU A 148 11.84 -5.14 -4.29
CA LEU A 148 11.51 -3.80 -3.83
C LEU A 148 10.92 -3.83 -2.41
N TRP A 149 10.78 -2.66 -1.79
CA TRP A 149 10.02 -2.46 -0.56
C TRP A 149 8.63 -1.94 -0.90
N ASP A 150 7.62 -2.82 -0.85
CA ASP A 150 6.22 -2.48 -1.03
C ASP A 150 5.73 -1.61 0.12
N ASP A 151 4.92 -0.61 -0.23
CA ASP A 151 4.24 0.33 0.65
C ASP A 151 2.73 0.22 0.45
N CYS A 152 1.96 0.22 1.53
CA CYS A 152 0.52 0.03 1.50
C CYS A 152 -0.22 0.97 2.45
N MET A 153 -1.27 1.63 1.96
CA MET A 153 -2.11 2.51 2.78
C MET A 153 -2.87 1.77 3.90
N SER A 154 -3.08 0.47 3.76
CA SER A 154 -3.76 -0.34 4.78
C SER A 154 -2.84 -0.76 5.93
N PHE A 155 -1.52 -0.58 5.81
CA PHE A 155 -0.60 -0.80 6.91
C PHE A 155 0.57 0.18 6.76
N PRO A 156 0.28 1.49 6.86
CA PRO A 156 1.21 2.54 6.45
C PRO A 156 2.42 2.64 7.39
N PHE A 157 2.43 1.89 8.49
CA PHE A 157 3.52 1.79 9.45
C PHE A 157 4.53 0.68 9.12
N LEU A 158 4.29 -0.14 8.10
CA LEU A 158 5.19 -1.22 7.66
C LEU A 158 5.58 -1.03 6.20
N LEU A 159 6.83 -1.40 5.88
CA LEU A 159 7.22 -1.73 4.51
C LEU A 159 7.50 -3.24 4.42
N VAL A 160 7.14 -3.82 3.28
CA VAL A 160 7.27 -5.25 3.05
C VAL A 160 8.15 -5.50 1.83
N ARG A 161 9.25 -6.21 2.00
CA ARG A 161 10.10 -6.61 0.89
C ARG A 161 9.36 -7.63 0.03
N LYS A 162 9.24 -7.37 -1.26
CA LYS A 162 8.59 -8.26 -2.23
C LYS A 162 9.47 -8.48 -3.44
N GLN A 163 9.17 -9.56 -4.16
CA GLN A 163 9.59 -9.71 -5.55
C GLN A 163 8.36 -9.54 -6.44
N ARG A 164 8.50 -8.73 -7.49
CA ARG A 164 7.47 -8.50 -8.49
C ARG A 164 8.05 -8.65 -9.88
N HIS A 165 7.21 -8.95 -10.87
CA HIS A 165 7.64 -8.98 -12.25
C HIS A 165 8.02 -7.58 -12.71
N ALA A 166 9.18 -7.45 -13.34
CA ALA A 166 9.73 -6.17 -13.77
C ALA A 166 8.85 -5.46 -14.82
N SER A 167 8.04 -6.22 -15.55
CA SER A 167 7.02 -5.73 -16.47
C SER A 167 5.82 -6.67 -16.50
N VAL A 168 4.63 -6.10 -16.64
CA VAL A 168 3.38 -6.83 -16.87
C VAL A 168 2.57 -6.17 -17.98
N SER A 169 1.66 -6.94 -18.57
CA SER A 169 0.57 -6.39 -19.38
C SER A 169 -0.74 -6.56 -18.63
N VAL A 170 -1.62 -5.57 -18.69
CA VAL A 170 -2.89 -5.54 -17.97
C VAL A 170 -4.03 -5.21 -18.91
N LYS A 171 -5.10 -6.01 -18.84
CA LYS A 171 -6.39 -5.74 -19.47
C LYS A 171 -7.35 -5.21 -18.42
N PHE A 172 -8.13 -4.19 -18.76
CA PHE A 172 -9.14 -3.59 -17.87
C PHE A 172 -10.25 -2.93 -18.69
N VAL A 173 -11.27 -2.44 -18.00
CA VAL A 173 -12.39 -1.67 -18.55
C VAL A 173 -12.35 -0.25 -17.96
N ASP A 174 -12.60 0.75 -18.79
CA ASP A 174 -12.69 2.15 -18.34
C ASP A 174 -14.11 2.54 -17.89
N ASP A 175 -14.26 3.80 -17.49
CA ASP A 175 -15.53 4.35 -17.04
C ASP A 175 -16.62 4.37 -18.14
N GLU A 176 -16.27 4.24 -19.43
CA GLU A 176 -17.20 4.17 -20.54
C GLU A 176 -17.56 2.73 -20.94
N GLY A 177 -17.08 1.74 -20.19
CA GLY A 177 -17.29 0.32 -20.50
C GLY A 177 -16.40 -0.18 -21.64
N VAL A 178 -15.41 0.61 -22.08
CA VAL A 178 -14.49 0.24 -23.14
C VAL A 178 -13.35 -0.59 -22.56
N THR A 179 -13.07 -1.72 -23.20
CA THR A 179 -11.94 -2.58 -22.83
C THR A 179 -10.63 -2.03 -23.39
N HIS A 180 -9.63 -1.94 -22.53
CA HIS A 180 -8.27 -1.52 -22.85
C HIS A 180 -7.27 -2.61 -22.51
N GLU A 181 -6.14 -2.58 -23.20
CA GLU A 181 -4.99 -3.44 -22.91
C GLU A 181 -3.72 -2.59 -22.89
N TRP A 182 -3.07 -2.54 -21.73
CA TRP A 182 -1.77 -1.94 -21.54
C TRP A 182 -0.70 -3.02 -21.62
N LYS A 183 0.24 -2.88 -22.56
CA LYS A 183 1.28 -3.88 -22.84
C LYS A 183 2.66 -3.42 -22.42
N ASP A 184 3.43 -4.36 -21.87
CA ASP A 184 4.85 -4.20 -21.54
C ASP A 184 5.09 -2.94 -20.70
N LEU A 185 4.38 -2.85 -19.58
CA LEU A 185 4.42 -1.70 -18.70
C LEU A 185 5.81 -1.52 -18.09
N ASP A 186 6.19 -0.28 -17.84
CA ASP A 186 7.41 0.03 -17.11
C ASP A 186 7.37 -0.53 -15.69
N THR A 187 8.55 -0.61 -15.06
CA THR A 187 8.70 -1.23 -13.76
C THR A 187 7.87 -0.55 -12.67
N ALA A 188 7.78 0.78 -12.67
CA ALA A 188 7.01 1.55 -11.68
C ALA A 188 5.51 1.25 -11.76
N THR A 189 4.96 1.20 -12.98
CA THR A 189 3.54 0.88 -13.20
C THR A 189 3.27 -0.61 -12.98
N SER A 190 4.24 -1.45 -13.33
CA SER A 190 4.15 -2.91 -13.18
C SER A 190 4.06 -3.34 -11.72
N GLU A 191 4.94 -2.85 -10.85
CA GLU A 191 4.91 -3.20 -9.42
C GLU A 191 3.64 -2.67 -8.75
N LEU A 192 3.22 -1.45 -9.10
CA LEU A 192 2.00 -0.84 -8.58
C LEU A 192 0.75 -1.65 -8.94
N LEU A 193 0.57 -2.01 -10.22
CA LEU A 193 -0.61 -2.76 -10.64
C LEU A 193 -0.62 -4.18 -10.10
N GLN A 194 0.54 -4.83 -9.94
CA GLN A 194 0.59 -6.12 -9.27
C GLN A 194 0.12 -6.00 -7.82
N HIS A 195 0.57 -4.98 -7.08
CA HIS A 195 0.13 -4.73 -5.70
C HIS A 195 -1.38 -4.51 -5.60
N GLU A 196 -1.94 -3.65 -6.43
CA GLU A 196 -3.36 -3.34 -6.36
C GLU A 196 -4.24 -4.49 -6.84
N ILE A 197 -3.78 -5.27 -7.83
CA ILE A 197 -4.51 -6.47 -8.29
C ILE A 197 -4.47 -7.55 -7.21
N ASP A 198 -3.36 -7.72 -6.49
CA ASP A 198 -3.28 -8.62 -5.33
C ASP A 198 -4.36 -8.27 -4.29
N HIS A 199 -4.58 -6.98 -3.99
CA HIS A 199 -5.66 -6.53 -3.11
C HIS A 199 -7.05 -6.97 -3.59
N LEU A 200 -7.31 -6.92 -4.90
CA LEU A 200 -8.59 -7.37 -5.47
C LEU A 200 -8.79 -8.89 -5.35
N ASP A 201 -7.71 -9.63 -5.17
CA ASP A 201 -7.71 -11.08 -4.96
C ASP A 201 -7.67 -11.46 -3.47
N GLY A 202 -7.64 -10.47 -2.56
CA GLY A 202 -7.57 -10.69 -1.10
C GLY A 202 -6.16 -11.02 -0.59
N ILE A 203 -5.14 -10.80 -1.44
CA ILE A 203 -3.74 -11.06 -1.16
C ILE A 203 -3.10 -9.77 -0.66
N LEU A 204 -2.43 -9.83 0.49
CA LEU A 204 -1.71 -8.69 1.03
C LEU A 204 -0.21 -8.89 0.83
N ALA A 205 0.54 -7.78 0.71
CA ALA A 205 2.00 -7.85 0.64
C ALA A 205 2.59 -8.67 1.81
N LEU A 206 1.94 -8.64 2.98
CA LEU A 206 2.32 -9.36 4.20
C LEU A 206 2.27 -10.90 4.11
N ASP A 207 1.60 -11.50 3.12
CA ASP A 207 1.39 -12.95 3.09
C ASP A 207 2.66 -13.74 2.81
N GLU A 208 3.52 -13.21 1.94
CA GLU A 208 4.78 -13.85 1.55
C GLU A 208 5.90 -12.80 1.37
N PRO A 209 6.45 -12.26 2.47
CA PRO A 209 7.58 -11.35 2.41
C PRO A 209 8.81 -12.05 1.82
N PHE A 210 9.56 -11.33 1.00
CA PHE A 210 10.77 -11.84 0.37
C PHE A 210 11.99 -11.70 1.29
N GLY A 211 12.69 -12.81 1.52
CA GLY A 211 13.93 -12.85 2.28
C GLY A 211 13.76 -12.81 3.80
N LYS A 212 14.88 -12.89 4.52
CA LYS A 212 14.90 -12.72 5.98
C LYS A 212 14.69 -11.23 6.29
N ASN A 213 13.93 -10.95 7.35
CA ASN A 213 13.57 -9.58 7.75
C ASN A 213 12.82 -8.80 6.65
N GLY A 214 12.02 -9.50 5.84
CA GLY A 214 11.24 -8.90 4.75
C GLY A 214 10.07 -8.01 5.20
N ILE A 215 9.92 -7.73 6.49
CA ILE A 215 8.95 -6.75 7.00
C ILE A 215 9.73 -5.85 7.97
N VAL A 216 9.63 -4.54 7.76
CA VAL A 216 10.26 -3.54 8.61
C VAL A 216 9.25 -2.45 8.95
N SER A 217 9.38 -1.83 10.12
CA SER A 217 8.62 -0.62 10.41
C SER A 217 9.09 0.52 9.51
N ARG A 218 8.15 1.35 9.05
CA ARG A 218 8.45 2.58 8.32
C ARG A 218 9.46 3.46 9.04
N GLU A 219 9.31 3.65 10.36
CA GLU A 219 10.22 4.48 11.17
C GLU A 219 11.69 4.04 11.05
N VAL A 220 11.95 2.73 11.20
CA VAL A 220 13.30 2.17 11.06
C VAL A 220 13.81 2.28 9.62
N TYR A 221 12.94 2.05 8.64
CA TYR A 221 13.29 2.20 7.22
C TYR A 221 13.70 3.64 6.90
N GLU A 222 12.89 4.62 7.27
CA GLU A 222 13.14 6.05 6.99
C GLU A 222 14.42 6.55 7.69
N LYS A 223 14.68 6.10 8.92
CA LYS A 223 15.92 6.42 9.65
C LYS A 223 17.18 5.85 8.99
N ASN A 224 17.07 4.75 8.24
CA ASN A 224 18.21 4.04 7.64
C ASN A 224 17.98 3.76 6.14
N ARG A 225 17.37 4.71 5.43
CA ARG A 225 16.84 4.48 4.08
C ARG A 225 17.87 3.93 3.09
N GLU A 226 19.06 4.53 3.05
CA GLU A 226 20.15 4.10 2.16
C GLU A 226 20.58 2.65 2.40
N TYR A 227 20.52 2.18 3.65
CA TYR A 227 20.84 0.79 3.97
C TYR A 227 19.82 -0.16 3.34
N PHE A 228 18.52 0.11 3.52
CA PHE A 228 17.44 -0.74 3.02
C PHE A 228 17.28 -0.66 1.50
N ASP A 229 17.50 0.51 0.91
CA ASP A 229 17.44 0.70 -0.55
C ASP A 229 18.51 -0.13 -1.25
N ARG A 230 19.70 -0.29 -0.65
CA ARG A 230 20.76 -1.15 -1.19
C ARG A 230 20.47 -2.64 -1.09
N GLU A 231 19.45 -3.04 -0.32
CA GLU A 231 19.07 -4.44 -0.25
C GLU A 231 18.24 -4.88 -1.46
N VAL A 232 17.60 -3.97 -2.20
CA VAL A 232 16.63 -4.28 -3.26
C VAL A 232 17.12 -3.84 -4.65
N ASP A 233 16.53 -4.42 -5.69
CA ASP A 233 16.89 -4.12 -7.10
C ASP A 233 16.23 -2.83 -7.61
N TYR A 234 15.12 -2.42 -6.99
CA TYR A 234 14.30 -1.28 -7.39
C TYR A 234 13.80 -0.51 -6.18
N VAL A 235 13.92 0.82 -6.24
CA VAL A 235 13.43 1.76 -5.23
C VAL A 235 12.28 2.55 -5.83
N ILE A 236 11.16 2.60 -5.11
CA ILE A 236 9.99 3.39 -5.52
C ILE A 236 10.30 4.88 -5.33
N GLU A 237 10.16 5.65 -6.40
CA GLU A 237 10.24 7.11 -6.36
C GLU A 237 8.86 7.72 -6.08
N PRO A 238 8.75 8.66 -5.11
CA PRO A 238 7.53 9.44 -4.91
C PRO A 238 7.13 10.22 -6.17
N THR A 239 5.83 10.33 -6.43
CA THR A 239 5.29 11.02 -7.62
C THR A 239 4.67 12.39 -7.33
N ILE A 240 4.79 12.86 -6.08
CA ILE A 240 4.40 14.21 -5.62
C ILE A 240 5.58 14.79 -4.85
#